data_AF-A0A1E7FJA6-F1
#
_entry.id   AF-A0A1E7FJA6-F1
#
_cell.length_a   1.000
_cell.length_b   1.000
_cell.length_c   1.000
_cell.angle_alpha   90.00
_cell.angle_beta   90.00
_cell.angle_gamma   90.00
#
_symmetry.space_group_name_H-M   'P 1'
#
loop_
_entity.id
_entity.type
_entity.pdbx_description
1 polymer ?
#
loop_
_entity_poly.entity_id
_entity_poly.type
_entity_poly.pdbx_seq_one_letter_code
_entity_poly.pdbx_strand_id
1 'polypeptide(L)'
;IIDPRESDVVCGRGGAALKHPGNLTYRGLVDLNKGPYISCPRREKIEISRSIVAAIREQRGRFLEQDATTGVWIDIGDKKATEKTSQALRE
;
A
#
# COMPACT_ATOMS: atom_id res chain seq x y z
N ILE A 1 13.86 5.91 -8.42
CA ILE A 1 13.15 5.26 -9.56
C ILE A 1 12.67 6.36 -10.47
N ILE A 2 12.82 6.22 -11.80
CA ILE A 2 12.49 7.28 -12.74
C ILE A 2 10.98 7.36 -12.98
N ASP A 3 10.28 6.22 -12.98
CA ASP A 3 8.82 6.16 -13.12
C ASP A 3 8.20 4.96 -12.37
N PRO A 4 7.06 5.10 -11.66
CA PRO A 4 6.32 3.99 -11.08
C PRO A 4 5.84 3.01 -12.16
N ARG A 5 5.96 1.71 -11.90
CA ARG A 5 5.37 0.66 -12.73
C ARG A 5 3.92 0.46 -12.35
N GLU A 6 3.14 -0.16 -13.22
CA GLU A 6 1.73 -0.46 -12.96
C GLU A 6 1.48 -1.27 -11.69
N SER A 7 2.42 -2.14 -11.27
CA SER A 7 2.29 -2.91 -10.02
C SER A 7 2.72 -2.14 -8.77
N ASP A 8 3.32 -0.95 -8.91
CA ASP A 8 3.73 -0.13 -7.78
C ASP A 8 2.53 0.62 -7.17
N VAL A 9 2.49 0.69 -5.85
CA VAL A 9 1.54 1.49 -5.06
C VAL A 9 2.13 2.88 -4.84
N VAL A 10 1.54 3.87 -5.47
CA VAL A 10 1.95 5.28 -5.39
C VAL A 10 1.35 5.93 -4.14
N CYS A 11 2.20 6.18 -3.16
CA CYS A 11 1.88 6.82 -1.89
C CYS A 11 1.87 8.34 -2.04
N GLY A 12 0.70 8.96 -1.90
CA GLY A 12 0.56 10.41 -1.94
C GLY A 12 -0.90 10.85 -1.95
N ARG A 13 -1.13 12.16 -2.03
CA ARG A 13 -2.47 12.76 -2.17
C ARG A 13 -2.61 13.34 -3.58
N GLY A 14 -3.70 13.03 -4.29
CA GLY A 14 -3.99 13.59 -5.63
C GLY A 14 -4.67 12.62 -6.61
N GLY A 15 -5.17 13.16 -7.72
CA GLY A 15 -5.96 12.41 -8.72
C GLY A 15 -5.16 11.35 -9.49
N ALA A 16 -3.86 11.53 -9.68
CA ALA A 16 -2.99 10.55 -10.35
C ALA A 16 -2.81 9.27 -9.50
N ALA A 17 -2.58 9.42 -8.19
CA ALA A 17 -2.51 8.29 -7.27
C ALA A 17 -3.85 7.53 -7.17
N LEU A 18 -4.98 8.21 -7.34
CA LEU A 18 -6.29 7.55 -7.31
C LEU A 18 -6.47 6.55 -8.48
N LYS A 19 -5.99 6.91 -9.67
CA LYS A 19 -6.20 6.14 -10.91
C LYS A 19 -5.07 5.16 -11.22
N HIS A 20 -3.98 5.20 -10.48
CA HIS A 20 -2.83 4.32 -10.71
C HIS A 20 -3.23 2.83 -10.57
N PRO A 21 -2.88 1.94 -11.53
CA PRO A 21 -3.29 0.54 -11.49
C PRO A 21 -2.93 -0.17 -10.19
N GLY A 22 -1.70 0.02 -9.69
CA GLY A 22 -1.28 -0.57 -8.41
C GLY A 22 -2.09 -0.08 -7.21
N ASN A 23 -2.59 1.16 -7.24
CA ASN A 23 -3.47 1.69 -6.19
C ASN A 23 -4.90 1.14 -6.30
N LEU A 24 -5.36 0.76 -7.50
CA LEU A 24 -6.64 0.07 -7.68
C LEU A 24 -6.55 -1.35 -7.09
N THR A 25 -5.52 -2.10 -7.44
CA THR A 25 -5.26 -3.45 -6.87
C THR A 25 -5.12 -3.40 -5.36
N TYR A 26 -4.30 -2.46 -4.85
CA TYR A 26 -4.11 -2.28 -3.42
C TYR A 26 -5.42 -1.97 -2.67
N ARG A 27 -6.27 -1.08 -3.20
CA ARG A 27 -7.57 -0.79 -2.60
C ARG A 27 -8.51 -2.00 -2.60
N GLY A 28 -8.54 -2.76 -3.70
CA GLY A 28 -9.30 -4.01 -3.74
C GLY A 28 -8.87 -5.01 -2.67
N LEU A 29 -7.56 -5.15 -2.44
CA LEU A 29 -7.03 -5.99 -1.36
C LEU A 29 -7.41 -5.46 0.03
N VAL A 30 -7.32 -4.14 0.25
CA VAL A 30 -7.75 -3.51 1.51
C VAL A 30 -9.23 -3.78 1.76
N ASP A 31 -10.10 -3.50 0.80
CA ASP A 31 -11.55 -3.65 0.95
C ASP A 31 -11.96 -5.12 1.21
N LEU A 32 -11.31 -6.07 0.53
CA LEU A 32 -11.53 -7.51 0.76
C LEU A 32 -11.16 -7.94 2.20
N ASN A 33 -10.18 -7.27 2.81
CA ASN A 33 -9.66 -7.64 4.13
C ASN A 33 -10.21 -6.79 5.30
N LYS A 34 -11.05 -5.77 5.02
CA LYS A 34 -11.67 -4.92 6.06
C LYS A 34 -12.49 -5.72 7.07
N GLY A 35 -13.34 -6.64 6.60
CA GLY A 35 -14.18 -7.48 7.46
C GLY A 35 -13.33 -8.28 8.47
N PRO A 36 -12.41 -9.15 8.01
CA PRO A 36 -11.48 -9.87 8.87
C PRO A 36 -10.69 -8.97 9.82
N TYR A 37 -10.20 -7.82 9.33
CA TYR A 37 -9.43 -6.86 10.13
C TYR A 37 -10.23 -6.27 11.29
N ILE A 38 -11.51 -5.97 11.08
CA ILE A 38 -12.38 -5.40 12.11
C ILE A 38 -12.66 -6.46 13.20
N SER A 39 -12.94 -7.70 12.80
CA SER A 39 -13.34 -8.78 13.71
C SER A 39 -12.19 -9.41 14.51
N CYS A 40 -10.94 -9.28 14.06
CA CYS A 40 -9.82 -9.98 14.68
C CYS A 40 -9.17 -9.22 15.87
N PRO A 41 -8.47 -9.92 16.78
CA PRO A 41 -7.67 -9.32 17.84
C PRO A 41 -6.54 -8.43 17.30
N ARG A 42 -6.04 -7.52 18.16
CA ARG A 42 -4.97 -6.55 17.80
C ARG A 42 -3.73 -7.18 17.17
N ARG A 43 -3.34 -8.38 17.63
CA ARG A 43 -2.17 -9.09 17.09
C ARG A 43 -2.37 -9.48 15.62
N GLU A 44 -3.55 -9.96 15.27
CA GLU A 44 -3.88 -10.43 13.92
C GLU A 44 -4.08 -9.28 12.93
N LYS A 45 -4.50 -8.10 13.40
CA LYS A 45 -4.59 -6.88 12.58
C LYS A 45 -3.27 -6.54 11.89
N ILE A 46 -2.14 -6.73 12.59
CA ILE A 46 -0.80 -6.50 12.03
C ILE A 46 -0.49 -7.53 10.95
N GLU A 47 -0.84 -8.80 11.17
CA GLU A 47 -0.63 -9.87 10.19
C GLU A 47 -1.46 -9.67 8.92
N ILE A 48 -2.71 -9.20 9.03
CA ILE A 48 -3.54 -8.83 7.88
C ILE A 48 -2.92 -7.66 7.10
N SER A 49 -2.35 -6.67 7.79
CA SER A 49 -1.68 -5.56 7.11
C SER A 49 -0.42 -6.03 6.38
N ARG A 50 0.36 -6.93 7.00
CA ARG A 50 1.55 -7.54 6.40
C ARG A 50 1.22 -8.42 5.20
N SER A 51 0.13 -9.18 5.25
CA SER A 51 -0.25 -10.08 4.16
C SER A 51 -0.61 -9.30 2.89
N ILE A 52 -1.29 -8.15 3.02
CA ILE A 52 -1.58 -7.27 1.88
C ILE A 52 -0.29 -6.69 1.30
N VAL A 53 0.63 -6.22 2.14
CA VAL A 53 1.94 -5.73 1.67
C VAL A 53 2.69 -6.86 0.94
N ALA A 54 2.73 -8.06 1.51
CA ALA A 54 3.36 -9.22 0.90
C ALA A 54 2.74 -9.56 -0.46
N ALA A 55 1.41 -9.51 -0.60
CA ALA A 55 0.73 -9.77 -1.87
C ALA A 55 1.12 -8.75 -2.96
N ILE A 56 1.30 -7.47 -2.62
CA ILE A 56 1.83 -6.46 -3.56
C ILE A 56 3.29 -6.76 -3.90
N ARG A 57 4.12 -7.12 -2.92
CA ARG A 57 5.54 -7.47 -3.14
C ARG A 57 5.71 -8.68 -4.04
N GLU A 58 4.84 -9.69 -3.92
CA GLU A 58 4.86 -10.91 -4.74
C GLU A 58 4.58 -10.60 -6.22
N GLN A 59 3.75 -9.60 -6.49
CA GLN A 59 3.52 -9.04 -7.84
C GLN A 59 4.68 -8.13 -8.31
N ARG A 60 5.83 -8.21 -7.63
CA ARG A 60 6.99 -7.33 -7.78
C ARG A 60 6.65 -5.85 -7.58
N GLY A 61 5.53 -5.52 -6.95
CA GLY A 61 5.10 -4.16 -6.66
C GLY A 61 5.86 -3.54 -5.50
N ARG A 62 6.00 -2.21 -5.51
CA ARG A 62 6.62 -1.43 -4.45
C ARG A 62 5.68 -0.39 -3.90
N PHE A 63 5.89 0.02 -2.66
CA PHE A 63 5.19 1.17 -2.09
C PHE A 63 6.08 2.39 -2.26
N LEU A 64 5.72 3.27 -3.19
CA LEU A 64 6.56 4.38 -3.61
C LEU A 64 6.06 5.70 -3.06
N GLU A 65 6.94 6.47 -2.43
CA GLU A 65 6.71 7.87 -2.07
C GLU A 65 7.63 8.75 -2.90
N GLN A 66 7.11 9.91 -3.34
CA GLN A 66 7.91 10.87 -4.07
C GLN A 66 8.67 11.75 -3.09
N ASP A 67 9.99 11.77 -3.22
CA ASP A 67 10.82 12.70 -2.48
C ASP A 67 10.50 14.14 -2.92
N ALA A 68 10.08 14.98 -1.98
CA ALA A 68 9.60 16.33 -2.29
C ALA A 68 10.71 17.27 -2.81
N THR A 69 11.98 16.97 -2.51
CA THR A 69 13.11 17.80 -2.90
C THR A 69 13.65 17.43 -4.28
N THR A 70 13.71 16.14 -4.57
CA THR A 70 14.32 15.59 -5.79
C THR A 70 13.30 15.14 -6.84
N GLY A 71 12.03 14.99 -6.46
CA GLY A 71 10.97 14.46 -7.32
C GLY A 71 11.09 12.97 -7.61
N VAL A 72 12.04 12.26 -6.99
CA VAL A 72 12.33 10.85 -7.26
C VAL A 72 11.41 9.94 -6.45
N TRP A 73 10.91 8.88 -7.08
CA TRP A 73 10.17 7.83 -6.38
C TRP A 73 11.09 6.89 -5.63
N ILE A 74 10.81 6.68 -4.34
CA ILE A 74 11.58 5.84 -3.42
C ILE A 74 10.64 4.83 -2.76
N ASP A 75 11.11 3.59 -2.66
CA ASP A 75 10.40 2.56 -1.91
C ASP A 75 10.42 2.87 -0.41
N ILE A 76 9.25 2.97 0.22
CA ILE A 76 9.11 3.31 1.64
C ILE A 76 9.45 2.12 2.56
N GLY A 77 9.62 0.93 2.00
CA GLY A 77 9.91 -0.30 2.73
C GLY A 77 8.70 -0.87 3.47
N ASP A 78 8.84 -2.10 3.96
CA ASP A 78 7.69 -2.88 4.44
C ASP A 78 7.12 -2.35 5.76
N LYS A 79 7.93 -1.75 6.62
CA LYS A 79 7.46 -1.15 7.88
C LYS A 79 6.45 -0.03 7.61
N LYS A 80 6.84 0.97 6.80
CA LYS A 80 5.96 2.09 6.45
C LYS A 80 4.77 1.64 5.59
N ALA A 81 4.98 0.69 4.67
CA ALA A 81 3.91 0.10 3.88
C ALA A 81 2.86 -0.58 4.76
N THR A 82 3.28 -1.32 5.80
CA THR A 82 2.39 -1.98 6.75
C THR A 82 1.61 -0.96 7.58
N GLU A 83 2.27 0.09 8.07
CA GLU A 83 1.61 1.18 8.82
C GLU A 83 0.54 1.89 7.98
N LYS A 84 0.86 2.18 6.71
CA LYS A 84 -0.07 2.75 5.73
C LYS A 84 -1.26 1.82 5.46
N THR A 85 -0.99 0.52 5.33
CA THR A 85 -2.03 -0.50 5.11
C THR A 85 -2.94 -0.64 6.31
N SER A 86 -2.38 -0.66 7.52
CA SER A 86 -3.17 -0.62 8.75
C SER A 86 -4.03 0.62 8.85
N GLN A 87 -3.56 1.78 8.38
CA GLN A 87 -4.39 3.00 8.33
C GLN A 87 -5.52 2.86 7.32
N ALA A 88 -5.25 2.39 6.11
CA ALA A 88 -6.26 2.19 5.07
C ALA A 88 -7.33 1.17 5.46
N LEU A 89 -6.99 0.15 6.26
CA LEU A 89 -7.95 -0.82 6.80
C LEU A 89 -8.85 -0.24 7.90
N ARG A 90 -8.47 0.90 8.51
CA ARG A 90 -9.27 1.61 9.53
C ARG A 90 -10.23 2.65 8.95
N GLU A 91 -9.95 3.14 7.74
CA GLU A 91 -10.75 4.13 7.01
C GLU A 91 -11.82 3.47 6.14
#